data_AF-A0A920TEI9-F1
#
_entry.id   AF-A0A920TEI9-F1
#
_cell.length_a   1.000
_cell.length_b   1.000
_cell.length_c   1.000
_cell.angle_alpha   90.00
_cell.angle_beta   90.00
_cell.angle_gamma   90.00
#
_symmetry.space_group_name_H-M   'P 1'
#
loop_
_entity.id
_entity.type
_entity.pdbx_description
1 polymer ?
#
loop_
_entity_poly.entity_id
_entity_poly.type
_entity_poly.pdbx_seq_one_letter_code
_entity_poly.pdbx_strand_id
1 'polypeptide(L)'
;MGGLWCVNIGHGRQEMVDAITEQPSKLAYYHLFFSMANEPAIRLADEVLRIAPDHMSKVFFCNSGSEAKTLRKKISWYYNNLRGLPQKKKIISRHNGYHGVTAVAASMTGLPRNHKSFNLPLDGFLHVTSPHHYFNAEPGETEEEFSERLAKGKWSKLLRKKTPSTIAAFIAEPVMGGRWGHNSSKRIFFACSGYSEKA
;
A
#
# COMPACT_ATOMS: atom_id res chain seq x y z
N MET A 1 13.16 -1.03 -17.40
CA MET A 1 11.89 -0.46 -16.91
C MET A 1 10.69 -1.39 -17.08
N GLY A 2 10.59 -2.18 -18.16
CA GLY A 2 9.42 -3.06 -18.36
C GLY A 2 8.12 -2.25 -18.51
N GLY A 3 8.10 -1.29 -19.43
CA GLY A 3 7.10 -0.23 -19.45
C GLY A 3 7.26 0.69 -18.24
N LEU A 4 6.26 0.70 -17.35
CA LEU A 4 6.33 1.38 -16.05
C LEU A 4 6.26 0.34 -14.92
N TRP A 5 7.30 -0.51 -14.83
CA TRP A 5 7.45 -1.57 -13.82
C TRP A 5 6.38 -2.69 -13.89
N CYS A 6 5.80 -2.93 -15.07
CA CYS A 6 4.63 -3.81 -15.21
C CYS A 6 4.75 -4.90 -16.27
N VAL A 7 5.61 -4.75 -17.27
CA VAL A 7 5.83 -5.76 -18.33
C VAL A 7 6.83 -6.81 -17.83
N ASN A 8 6.44 -7.55 -16.79
CA ASN A 8 7.33 -8.48 -16.08
C ASN A 8 7.70 -9.73 -16.92
N ILE A 9 6.82 -10.13 -17.84
CA ILE A 9 6.99 -11.33 -18.68
C ILE A 9 7.48 -11.03 -20.10
N GLY A 10 7.84 -9.77 -20.39
CA GLY A 10 8.24 -9.31 -21.73
C GLY A 10 7.07 -9.00 -22.67
N HIS A 11 7.40 -8.42 -23.83
CA HIS A 11 6.43 -8.10 -24.90
C HIS A 11 6.23 -9.29 -25.85
N GLY A 12 5.12 -9.30 -26.60
CA GLY A 12 4.90 -10.28 -27.68
C GLY A 12 4.65 -11.71 -27.21
N ARG A 13 4.09 -11.90 -26.02
CA ARG A 13 3.77 -13.23 -25.48
C ARG A 13 2.53 -13.80 -26.18
N GLN A 14 2.73 -14.68 -27.16
CA GLN A 14 1.63 -15.27 -27.94
C GLN A 14 0.60 -15.98 -27.04
N GLU A 15 1.06 -16.73 -26.04
CA GLU A 15 0.20 -17.37 -25.02
C GLU A 15 -0.80 -16.38 -24.38
N MET A 16 -0.35 -15.15 -24.08
CA MET A 16 -1.21 -14.11 -23.51
C MET A 16 -2.19 -13.56 -24.55
N VAL A 17 -1.76 -13.41 -25.81
CA VAL A 17 -2.63 -12.97 -26.92
C VAL A 17 -3.74 -13.99 -27.14
N ASP A 18 -3.41 -15.27 -27.20
CA ASP A 18 -4.37 -16.35 -27.41
C ASP A 18 -5.41 -16.39 -26.27
N ALA A 19 -4.96 -16.35 -25.01
CA ALA A 19 -5.87 -16.32 -23.85
C ALA A 19 -6.80 -15.10 -23.83
N ILE A 20 -6.27 -13.91 -24.16
CA ILE A 20 -7.06 -12.66 -24.20
C ILE A 20 -8.06 -12.68 -25.36
N THR A 21 -7.73 -13.29 -26.50
CA THR A 21 -8.62 -13.33 -27.67
C THR A 21 -9.69 -14.41 -27.55
N GLU A 22 -9.41 -15.50 -26.84
CA GLU A 22 -10.39 -16.55 -26.57
C GLU A 22 -11.51 -16.07 -25.63
N GLN A 23 -11.18 -15.37 -24.53
CA GLN A 23 -12.14 -15.02 -23.49
C GLN A 23 -13.34 -14.18 -23.99
N PRO A 24 -13.19 -13.15 -24.84
CA PRO A 24 -14.30 -12.38 -25.40
C PRO A 24 -15.31 -13.19 -26.21
N SER A 25 -14.87 -14.29 -26.84
CA SER A 25 -15.77 -15.18 -27.58
C SER A 25 -16.71 -15.97 -26.65
N LYS A 26 -16.29 -16.19 -25.39
CA LYS A 26 -17.10 -16.85 -24.35
C LYS A 26 -17.94 -15.85 -23.57
N LEU A 27 -17.29 -14.80 -23.05
CA LEU A 27 -17.91 -13.72 -22.29
C LEU A 27 -16.92 -12.55 -22.21
N ALA A 28 -17.20 -11.47 -22.94
CA ALA A 28 -16.34 -10.28 -22.98
C ALA A 28 -16.33 -9.48 -21.67
N TYR A 29 -17.49 -9.35 -21.02
CA TYR A 29 -17.61 -8.62 -19.75
C TYR A 29 -18.85 -9.03 -18.98
N TYR A 30 -18.69 -9.17 -17.66
CA TYR A 30 -19.79 -9.16 -16.70
C TYR A 30 -19.26 -8.72 -15.33
N HIS A 31 -20.10 -8.12 -14.50
CA HIS A 31 -19.70 -7.62 -13.18
C HIS A 31 -19.57 -8.74 -12.13
N LEU A 32 -18.90 -8.46 -11.02
CA LEU A 32 -18.81 -9.35 -9.84
C LEU A 32 -19.72 -8.93 -8.67
N PHE A 33 -20.73 -8.09 -8.92
CA PHE A 33 -21.70 -7.67 -7.89
C PHE A 33 -22.77 -8.72 -7.61
N PHE A 34 -23.40 -8.64 -6.43
CA PHE A 34 -24.56 -9.47 -6.05
C PHE A 34 -24.33 -10.97 -6.17
N SER A 35 -23.17 -11.45 -5.69
CA SER A 35 -22.77 -12.87 -5.76
C SER A 35 -22.62 -13.43 -7.18
N MET A 36 -22.63 -12.57 -8.20
CA MET A 36 -22.29 -12.96 -9.56
C MET A 36 -20.77 -13.13 -9.68
N ALA A 37 -20.35 -14.08 -10.49
CA ALA A 37 -18.95 -14.36 -10.77
C ALA A 37 -18.75 -14.80 -12.21
N ASN A 38 -17.49 -14.87 -12.64
CA ASN A 38 -17.07 -15.53 -13.86
C ASN A 38 -15.90 -16.47 -13.54
N GLU A 39 -15.76 -17.53 -14.33
CA GLU A 39 -14.73 -18.56 -14.11
C GLU A 39 -13.31 -17.96 -14.04
N PRO A 40 -12.88 -17.03 -14.93
CA PRO A 40 -11.54 -16.45 -14.86
C PRO A 40 -11.27 -15.72 -13.54
N ALA A 41 -12.23 -14.96 -13.01
CA ALA A 41 -12.06 -14.26 -11.74
C ALA A 41 -11.93 -15.22 -10.55
N ILE A 42 -12.68 -16.32 -10.55
CA ILE A 42 -12.60 -17.36 -9.49
C ILE A 42 -11.22 -18.02 -9.52
N ARG A 43 -10.79 -18.49 -10.69
CA ARG A 43 -9.49 -19.16 -10.87
C ARG A 43 -8.33 -18.23 -10.52
N LEU A 44 -8.39 -16.96 -10.95
CA LEU A 44 -7.38 -15.97 -10.61
C LEU A 44 -7.32 -15.70 -9.10
N ALA A 45 -8.47 -15.62 -8.43
CA ALA A 45 -8.49 -15.41 -6.98
C ALA A 45 -7.84 -16.58 -6.23
N ASP A 46 -8.09 -17.82 -6.67
CA ASP A 46 -7.49 -19.02 -6.08
C ASP A 46 -5.97 -19.06 -6.28
N GLU A 47 -5.49 -18.84 -7.52
CA GLU A 47 -4.05 -18.78 -7.80
C GLU A 47 -3.34 -17.66 -7.04
N VAL A 48 -3.96 -16.49 -6.89
CA VAL A 48 -3.40 -15.40 -6.10
C VAL A 48 -3.29 -15.79 -4.63
N LEU A 49 -4.29 -16.46 -4.05
CA LEU A 49 -4.24 -16.93 -2.66
C LEU A 49 -3.19 -18.02 -2.47
N ARG A 50 -2.97 -18.90 -3.45
CA ARG A 50 -1.94 -19.95 -3.39
C ARG A 50 -0.52 -19.42 -3.25
N ILE A 51 -0.24 -18.23 -3.78
CA ILE A 51 1.08 -17.58 -3.69
C ILE A 51 1.14 -16.45 -2.67
N ALA A 52 0.00 -16.10 -2.05
CA ALA A 52 -0.06 -15.07 -1.03
C ALA A 52 0.48 -15.60 0.32
N PRO A 53 0.91 -14.72 1.24
CA PRO A 53 1.24 -15.12 2.59
C PRO A 53 0.05 -15.78 3.30
N ASP A 54 0.31 -16.80 4.13
CA ASP A 54 -0.70 -17.68 4.76
C ASP A 54 -1.83 -16.98 5.52
N HIS A 55 -1.63 -15.73 5.97
CA HIS A 55 -2.65 -14.95 6.68
C HIS A 55 -3.65 -14.23 5.76
N MET A 56 -3.51 -14.34 4.44
CA MET A 56 -4.42 -13.76 3.46
C MET A 56 -5.56 -14.74 3.13
N SER A 57 -6.79 -14.23 3.05
CA SER A 57 -7.99 -15.10 2.92
C SER A 57 -8.94 -14.74 1.79
N LYS A 58 -8.89 -13.52 1.25
CA LYS A 58 -9.79 -13.02 0.20
C LYS A 58 -9.08 -12.08 -0.76
N VAL A 59 -9.51 -12.10 -2.02
CA VAL A 59 -9.02 -11.21 -3.09
C VAL A 59 -10.15 -10.28 -3.51
N PHE A 60 -9.82 -9.00 -3.67
CA PHE A 60 -10.72 -8.02 -4.27
C PHE A 60 -10.01 -7.37 -5.46
N PHE A 61 -10.60 -7.45 -6.64
CA PHE A 61 -10.01 -6.95 -7.88
C PHE A 61 -10.23 -5.44 -8.06
N CYS A 62 -9.20 -4.76 -8.55
CA CYS A 62 -9.23 -3.35 -8.95
C CYS A 62 -8.48 -3.23 -10.28
N ASN A 63 -8.75 -2.17 -11.03
CA ASN A 63 -8.12 -1.94 -12.34
C ASN A 63 -6.76 -1.24 -12.23
N SER A 64 -6.47 -0.64 -11.07
CA SER A 64 -5.20 0.03 -10.84
C SER A 64 -4.71 -0.11 -9.40
N GLY A 65 -3.40 0.10 -9.21
CA GLY A 65 -2.82 0.20 -7.86
C GLY A 65 -3.43 1.35 -7.05
N SER A 66 -3.78 2.46 -7.69
CA SER A 66 -4.41 3.62 -7.02
C SER A 66 -5.79 3.28 -6.45
N GLU A 67 -6.59 2.51 -7.19
CA GLU A 67 -7.89 2.01 -6.71
C GLU A 67 -7.70 1.02 -5.57
N ALA A 68 -6.77 0.07 -5.71
CA ALA A 68 -6.47 -0.92 -4.68
C ALA A 68 -6.06 -0.25 -3.35
N LYS A 69 -5.24 0.81 -3.38
CA LYS A 69 -4.86 1.55 -2.17
C LYS A 69 -6.04 2.28 -1.55
N THR A 70 -6.89 2.92 -2.34
CA THR A 70 -8.10 3.59 -1.86
C THR A 70 -9.11 2.61 -1.28
N LEU A 71 -9.28 1.44 -1.89
CA LEU A 71 -10.13 0.38 -1.34
C LEU A 71 -9.59 -0.12 0.00
N ARG A 72 -8.29 -0.43 0.10
CA ARG A 72 -7.66 -0.88 1.35
C ARG A 72 -7.90 0.13 2.48
N LYS A 73 -7.89 1.42 2.14
CA LYS A 73 -8.22 2.48 3.08
C LYS A 73 -9.68 2.43 3.55
N LYS A 74 -10.63 2.28 2.61
CA LYS A 74 -12.05 2.11 2.96
C LYS A 74 -12.28 0.90 3.85
N ILE A 75 -11.63 -0.23 3.57
CA ILE A 75 -11.71 -1.45 4.39
C ILE A 75 -11.20 -1.18 5.81
N SER A 76 -10.04 -0.53 5.97
CA SER A 76 -9.50 -0.16 7.29
C SER A 76 -10.46 0.75 8.07
N TRP A 77 -11.09 1.73 7.40
CA TRP A 77 -12.10 2.57 8.04
C TRP A 77 -13.35 1.79 8.46
N TYR A 78 -13.86 0.95 7.57
CA TYR A 78 -15.04 0.14 7.79
C TYR A 78 -14.83 -0.83 8.97
N TYR A 79 -13.71 -1.52 8.97
CA TYR A 79 -13.30 -2.42 10.06
C TYR A 79 -13.27 -1.73 11.43
N ASN A 80 -12.68 -0.53 11.51
CA ASN A 80 -12.65 0.22 12.76
C ASN A 80 -14.03 0.72 13.20
N ASN A 81 -14.92 1.07 12.27
CA ASN A 81 -16.30 1.42 12.61
C ASN A 81 -17.07 0.24 13.20
N LEU A 82 -16.96 -0.94 12.58
CA LEU A 82 -17.62 -2.16 13.07
C LEU A 82 -17.18 -2.56 14.48
N ARG A 83 -15.96 -2.20 14.87
CA ARG A 83 -15.41 -2.44 16.21
C ARG A 83 -15.71 -1.33 17.22
N GLY A 84 -16.54 -0.34 16.89
CA GLY A 84 -16.85 0.77 17.78
C GLY A 84 -15.72 1.80 17.94
N LEU A 85 -14.77 1.86 17.01
CA LEU A 85 -13.63 2.79 17.01
C LEU A 85 -13.75 3.85 15.89
N PRO A 86 -14.79 4.71 15.89
CA PRO A 86 -15.07 5.62 14.79
C PRO A 86 -14.01 6.72 14.61
N GLN A 87 -13.22 7.02 15.64
CA GLN A 87 -12.13 7.99 15.57
C GLN A 87 -10.82 7.41 15.01
N LYS A 88 -10.74 6.08 14.87
CA LYS A 88 -9.56 5.36 14.38
C LYS A 88 -9.47 5.41 12.86
N LYS A 89 -9.10 6.60 12.34
CA LYS A 89 -9.21 6.95 10.90
C LYS A 89 -7.94 7.45 10.24
N LYS A 90 -6.92 7.85 11.00
CA LYS A 90 -5.70 8.43 10.43
C LYS A 90 -4.85 7.36 9.74
N ILE A 91 -4.12 7.74 8.71
CA ILE A 91 -3.17 6.88 8.00
C ILE A 91 -1.79 7.46 8.13
N ILE A 92 -0.87 6.53 8.28
CA ILE A 92 0.53 6.80 8.22
C ILE A 92 1.09 6.23 6.92
N SER A 93 1.81 7.05 6.18
CA SER A 93 2.72 6.67 5.10
C SER A 93 4.08 7.35 5.28
N ARG A 94 4.95 7.28 4.26
CA ARG A 94 6.33 7.78 4.33
C ARG A 94 6.54 8.83 3.23
N HIS A 95 7.33 9.86 3.53
CA HIS A 95 7.95 10.70 2.52
C HIS A 95 8.65 9.82 1.47
N ASN A 96 8.65 10.27 0.22
CA ASN A 96 9.16 9.53 -0.94
C ASN A 96 8.43 8.23 -1.29
N GLY A 97 7.45 7.77 -0.50
CA GLY A 97 6.60 6.64 -0.85
C GLY A 97 5.61 6.98 -1.97
N TYR A 98 5.28 6.01 -2.83
CA TYR A 98 4.28 6.18 -3.90
C TYR A 98 3.14 5.18 -3.74
N HIS A 99 1.92 5.70 -3.60
CA HIS A 99 0.73 4.89 -3.33
C HIS A 99 -0.41 5.15 -4.32
N GLY A 100 -0.18 5.96 -5.36
CA GLY A 100 -1.12 6.21 -6.45
C GLY A 100 -1.59 7.66 -6.51
N VAL A 101 -2.61 7.90 -7.34
CA VAL A 101 -3.03 9.25 -7.79
C VAL A 101 -4.51 9.58 -7.59
N THR A 102 -5.35 8.65 -7.12
CA THR A 102 -6.70 9.03 -6.62
C THR A 102 -6.53 9.92 -5.38
N ALA A 103 -7.47 10.81 -5.04
CA ALA A 103 -7.27 11.78 -3.94
C ALA A 103 -6.78 11.14 -2.62
N VAL A 104 -7.35 9.99 -2.24
CA VAL A 104 -6.93 9.20 -1.07
C VAL A 104 -5.54 8.58 -1.26
N ALA A 105 -5.29 7.96 -2.41
CA ALA A 105 -3.99 7.36 -2.74
C ALA A 105 -2.86 8.39 -2.84
N ALA A 106 -3.15 9.54 -3.44
CA ALA A 106 -2.26 10.68 -3.55
C ALA A 106 -1.99 11.29 -2.18
N SER A 107 -2.98 11.37 -1.28
CA SER A 107 -2.76 11.79 0.11
C SER A 107 -1.84 10.86 0.91
N MET A 108 -1.74 9.59 0.52
CA MET A 108 -0.76 8.65 1.08
C MET A 108 0.61 8.75 0.39
N THR A 109 0.68 9.28 -0.84
CA THR A 109 1.92 9.41 -1.60
C THR A 109 2.78 10.54 -1.03
N GLY A 110 3.99 10.21 -0.57
CA GLY A 110 4.90 11.18 0.04
C GLY A 110 5.70 12.03 -0.94
N LEU A 111 5.18 12.32 -2.13
CA LEU A 111 5.87 13.07 -3.18
C LEU A 111 5.19 14.45 -3.40
N PRO A 112 5.90 15.58 -3.25
CA PRO A 112 5.31 16.92 -3.38
C PRO A 112 4.60 17.18 -4.71
N ARG A 113 5.05 16.57 -5.81
CA ARG A 113 4.43 16.71 -7.14
C ARG A 113 3.01 16.16 -7.20
N ASN A 114 2.71 15.15 -6.39
CA ASN A 114 1.36 14.56 -6.29
C ASN A 114 0.41 15.41 -5.44
N HIS A 115 0.93 16.44 -4.76
CA HIS A 115 0.18 17.30 -3.85
C HIS A 115 -0.03 18.70 -4.40
N LYS A 116 0.99 19.25 -5.06
CA LYS A 116 1.00 20.60 -5.61
C LYS A 116 -0.21 20.78 -6.54
N SER A 117 -0.98 21.84 -6.31
CA SER A 117 -2.19 22.22 -7.07
C SER A 117 -3.43 21.34 -6.84
N PHE A 118 -3.41 20.38 -5.90
CA PHE A 118 -4.54 19.49 -5.64
C PHE A 118 -5.12 19.60 -4.22
N ASN A 119 -4.62 20.52 -3.39
CA ASN A 119 -5.00 20.66 -1.98
C ASN A 119 -4.82 19.35 -1.18
N LEU A 120 -3.73 18.63 -1.47
CA LEU A 120 -3.37 17.38 -0.82
C LEU A 120 -2.12 17.55 0.07
N PRO A 121 -1.92 16.69 1.07
CA PRO A 121 -2.78 15.57 1.46
C PRO A 121 -4.09 16.01 2.15
N LEU A 122 -5.14 15.18 2.06
CA LEU A 122 -6.35 15.34 2.86
C LEU A 122 -6.04 15.25 4.36
N ASP A 123 -6.95 15.75 5.21
CA ASP A 123 -6.80 15.59 6.66
C ASP A 123 -6.76 14.11 7.08
N GLY A 124 -6.00 13.84 8.14
CA GLY A 124 -5.80 12.50 8.68
C GLY A 124 -4.74 11.65 7.97
N PHE A 125 -4.08 12.16 6.92
CA PHE A 125 -2.93 11.51 6.29
C PHE A 125 -1.61 12.10 6.78
N LEU A 126 -0.75 11.25 7.33
CA LEU A 126 0.50 11.64 7.99
C LEU A 126 1.68 10.99 7.27
N HIS A 127 2.75 11.76 7.10
CA HIS A 127 3.99 11.31 6.48
C HIS A 127 5.15 11.39 7.46
N VAL A 128 6.16 10.55 7.26
CA VAL A 128 7.44 10.59 7.98
C VAL A 128 8.64 10.42 7.10
N THR A 129 9.79 10.63 7.72
CA THR A 129 11.11 10.20 7.27
C THR A 129 11.08 8.88 6.50
N SER A 130 11.53 8.96 5.24
CA SER A 130 11.78 7.79 4.42
C SER A 130 12.92 6.96 5.00
N PRO A 131 12.88 5.62 4.86
CA PRO A 131 13.94 4.72 5.31
C PRO A 131 15.12 4.72 4.34
N HIS A 132 15.69 5.89 4.07
CA HIS A 132 16.79 6.08 3.14
C HIS A 132 18.05 6.46 3.91
N HIS A 133 18.85 5.47 4.29
CA HIS A 133 20.04 5.65 5.13
C HIS A 133 20.96 6.74 4.57
N TYR A 134 21.38 6.61 3.31
CA TYR A 134 22.31 7.57 2.68
C TYR A 134 21.89 9.06 2.75
N PHE A 135 20.59 9.38 2.73
CA PHE A 135 20.12 10.78 2.77
C PHE A 135 19.67 11.24 4.15
N ASN A 136 19.29 10.31 5.03
CA ASN A 136 18.64 10.62 6.29
C ASN A 136 19.42 10.15 7.53
N ALA A 137 20.54 9.44 7.35
CA ALA A 137 21.42 9.01 8.43
C ALA A 137 22.17 10.21 9.02
N GLU A 138 22.40 10.17 10.33
CA GLU A 138 23.31 11.10 10.99
C GLU A 138 24.77 10.71 10.67
N PRO A 139 25.74 11.64 10.76
CA PRO A 139 27.15 11.31 10.54
C PRO A 139 27.63 10.16 11.43
N GLY A 140 28.18 9.11 10.81
CA GLY A 140 28.68 7.92 11.51
C GLY A 140 27.62 6.91 11.94
N GLU A 141 26.33 7.15 11.66
CA GLU A 141 25.25 6.24 12.02
C GLU A 141 25.22 5.00 11.12
N THR A 142 25.19 3.81 11.73
CA THR A 142 25.04 2.53 11.00
C THR A 142 23.61 2.33 10.47
N GLU A 143 23.40 1.39 9.56
CA GLU A 143 22.05 1.09 9.04
C GLU A 143 21.09 0.59 10.13
N GLU A 144 21.61 -0.18 11.08
CA GLU A 144 20.88 -0.67 12.23
C GLU A 144 20.46 0.45 13.16
N GLU A 145 21.39 1.34 13.53
CA GLU A 145 21.12 2.51 14.38
C GLU A 145 20.12 3.46 13.73
N PHE A 146 20.27 3.72 12.43
CA PHE A 146 19.32 4.49 11.64
C PHE A 146 17.92 3.89 11.69
N SER A 147 17.81 2.58 11.47
CA SER A 147 16.53 1.87 11.50
C SER A 147 15.87 1.94 12.88
N GLU A 148 16.66 1.78 13.95
CA GLU A 148 16.19 1.92 15.32
C GLU A 148 15.77 3.35 15.65
N ARG A 149 16.54 4.35 15.19
CA ARG A 149 16.18 5.76 15.34
C ARG A 149 14.89 6.09 14.61
N LEU A 150 14.64 5.54 13.43
CA LEU A 150 13.35 5.73 12.75
C LEU A 150 12.19 5.07 13.51
N ALA A 151 12.39 3.87 14.04
CA ALA A 151 11.39 3.16 14.85
C ALA A 151 11.08 3.88 16.17
N LYS A 152 12.12 4.39 16.86
CA LYS A 152 12.03 5.11 18.14
C LYS A 152 11.77 6.61 17.98
N GLY A 153 11.93 7.15 16.78
CA GLY A 153 12.03 8.58 16.47
C GLY A 153 10.70 9.33 16.47
N LYS A 154 10.59 10.38 15.63
CA LYS A 154 9.44 11.33 15.63
C LYS A 154 8.06 10.67 15.57
N TRP A 155 7.94 9.45 15.05
CA TRP A 155 6.72 8.65 15.14
C TRP A 155 6.31 8.28 16.55
N SER A 156 7.23 7.83 17.40
CA SER A 156 6.91 7.48 18.78
C SER A 156 6.33 8.70 19.52
N LYS A 157 6.83 9.90 19.20
CA LYS A 157 6.29 11.17 19.70
C LYS A 157 4.93 11.52 19.08
N LEU A 158 4.71 11.26 17.78
CA LEU A 158 3.40 11.41 17.13
C LEU A 158 2.36 10.42 17.67
N LEU A 159 2.72 9.16 17.91
CA LEU A 159 1.90 8.11 18.51
C LEU A 159 1.60 8.40 19.99
N ARG A 160 2.55 9.01 20.72
CA ARG A 160 2.34 9.44 22.11
C ARG A 160 1.46 10.68 22.23
N LYS A 161 1.55 11.63 21.28
CA LYS A 161 0.75 12.88 21.27
C LYS A 161 -0.62 12.72 20.62
N LYS A 162 -0.74 11.94 19.54
CA LYS A 162 -2.00 11.58 18.90
C LYS A 162 -2.35 10.19 19.40
N THR A 163 -3.31 10.10 20.31
CA THR A 163 -3.77 8.85 20.94
C THR A 163 -3.81 7.72 19.90
N PRO A 164 -3.16 6.55 20.15
CA PRO A 164 -3.19 5.38 19.25
C PRO A 164 -4.60 4.96 18.80
N SER A 165 -5.61 5.37 19.57
CA SER A 165 -7.04 5.27 19.25
C SER A 165 -7.46 5.98 17.95
N THR A 166 -6.64 6.88 17.38
CA THR A 166 -6.99 7.60 16.14
C THR A 166 -6.33 7.09 14.87
N ILE A 167 -5.36 6.17 14.96
CA ILE A 167 -4.60 5.67 13.81
C ILE A 167 -5.14 4.33 13.34
N ALA A 168 -5.56 4.29 12.08
CA ALA A 168 -6.22 3.15 11.45
C ALA A 168 -5.24 2.16 10.82
N ALA A 169 -4.19 2.65 10.16
CA ALA A 169 -3.20 1.80 9.50
C ALA A 169 -1.89 2.55 9.20
N PHE A 170 -0.84 1.76 9.00
CA PHE A 170 0.44 2.13 8.43
C PHE A 170 0.58 1.49 7.05
N ILE A 171 0.98 2.25 6.03
CA ILE A 171 1.25 1.73 4.69
C ILE A 171 2.71 1.95 4.29
N ALA A 172 3.33 0.89 3.78
CA ALA A 172 4.69 0.92 3.27
C ALA A 172 4.86 -0.04 2.09
N GLU A 173 5.62 0.41 1.10
CA GLU A 173 6.26 -0.45 0.10
C GLU A 173 7.46 -1.17 0.74
N PRO A 174 7.66 -2.48 0.47
CA PRO A 174 8.86 -3.21 0.89
C PRO A 174 10.16 -2.65 0.32
N VAL A 175 10.11 -2.11 -0.89
CA VAL A 175 11.20 -1.39 -1.56
C VAL A 175 10.53 -0.20 -2.23
N MET A 176 10.99 1.02 -1.98
CA MET A 176 10.35 2.22 -2.54
C MET A 176 10.69 2.35 -4.03
N GLY A 177 9.66 2.41 -4.88
CA GLY A 177 9.85 2.53 -6.33
C GLY A 177 9.78 3.97 -6.85
N GLY A 178 8.94 4.82 -6.23
CA GLY A 178 8.53 6.12 -6.79
C GLY A 178 9.61 7.20 -6.90
N ARG A 179 10.78 7.00 -6.30
CA ARG A 179 11.90 7.94 -6.40
C ARG A 179 13.22 7.16 -6.41
N TRP A 180 13.56 6.62 -7.59
CA TRP A 180 14.73 5.77 -7.83
C TRP A 180 14.68 4.50 -6.97
N GLY A 181 14.72 3.31 -7.57
CA GLY A 181 14.54 2.06 -6.81
C GLY A 181 15.53 1.95 -5.65
N HIS A 182 15.05 1.94 -4.40
CA HIS A 182 15.91 1.87 -3.22
C HIS A 182 15.41 0.86 -2.19
N ASN A 183 16.35 0.07 -1.69
CA ASN A 183 16.18 -1.00 -0.71
C ASN A 183 15.75 -0.41 0.64
N SER A 184 14.67 -0.89 1.24
CA SER A 184 14.31 -0.51 2.61
C SER A 184 14.84 -1.56 3.59
N SER A 185 15.47 -1.11 4.69
CA SER A 185 16.06 -2.01 5.68
C SER A 185 14.99 -2.88 6.34
N LYS A 186 15.31 -4.17 6.55
CA LYS A 186 14.39 -5.23 6.99
C LYS A 186 13.66 -4.94 8.32
N ARG A 187 14.14 -4.02 9.16
CA ARG A 187 13.62 -3.79 10.52
C ARG A 187 12.40 -2.87 10.62
N ILE A 188 12.12 -2.03 9.62
CA ILE A 188 11.06 -1.02 9.73
C ILE A 188 9.65 -1.63 9.67
N PHE A 189 9.52 -2.83 9.10
CA PHE A 189 8.27 -3.60 9.12
C PHE A 189 7.82 -3.98 10.54
N PHE A 190 8.75 -4.23 11.47
CA PHE A 190 8.44 -4.75 12.80
C PHE A 190 7.93 -3.70 13.80
N ALA A 191 8.20 -2.40 13.57
CA ALA A 191 7.77 -1.36 14.50
C ALA A 191 6.24 -1.14 14.49
N CYS A 192 5.52 -1.58 13.45
CA CYS A 192 4.07 -1.34 13.32
C CYS A 192 3.21 -2.48 13.89
N SER A 193 3.68 -3.72 13.90
CA SER A 193 2.95 -4.87 14.47
C SER A 193 2.82 -4.77 15.99
N GLY A 194 3.85 -4.29 16.69
CA GLY A 194 3.84 -4.13 18.15
C GLY A 194 2.83 -3.11 18.71
N TYR A 195 2.23 -2.26 17.87
CA TYR A 195 1.18 -1.30 18.27
C TYR A 195 -0.24 -1.79 17.91
N SER A 196 -0.38 -2.84 17.12
CA SER A 196 -1.67 -3.47 16.81
C SER A 196 -2.13 -4.41 17.92
N GLU A 197 -1.19 -5.04 18.64
CA GLU A 197 -1.49 -6.01 19.70
C GLU A 197 -1.69 -5.38 21.08
N LYS A 198 -1.33 -4.10 21.26
CA LYS A 198 -1.45 -3.38 22.53
C LYS A 198 -2.59 -2.35 22.56
N ALA A 199 -3.54 -2.41 21.61
CA ALA A 199 -4.64 -1.46 21.48
C ALA A 199 -5.99 -2.14 21.27
#